data_AF-A0A497QX98-F1
#
_entry.id   AF-A0A497QX98-F1
#
_cell.length_a   1.000
_cell.length_b   1.000
_cell.length_c   1.000
_cell.angle_alpha   90.00
_cell.angle_beta   90.00
_cell.angle_gamma   90.00
#
_symmetry.space_group_name_H-M   'P 1'
#
loop_
_entity.id
_entity.type
_entity.pdbx_description
1 polymer ?
#
loop_
_entity_poly.entity_id
_entity_poly.type
_entity_poly.pdbx_seq_one_letter_code
_entity_poly.pdbx_strand_id
1 'polypeptide(L)'
;MANKRVIVSVFILGIILIGGLVLGLALHYYFAPLKHETPRWAVIKDTNGDKIAVETPNDIVWEQLTQLFENGSRMFIGSLVERYNNSWGFRFRPANLTVAPITAEGLQATLQYIKNNLDYWLGEWAYTLSQVMAIHEQ
;
A
#
# COMPACT_ATOMS: atom_id res chain seq x y z
N MET A 1 -22.02 27.84 -40.11
CA MET A 1 -20.58 27.93 -39.80
C MET A 1 -20.42 28.04 -38.29
N ALA A 2 -19.81 27.06 -37.63
CA ALA A 2 -19.57 27.14 -36.19
C ALA A 2 -18.62 28.32 -35.89
N ASN A 3 -18.98 29.14 -34.92
CA ASN A 3 -18.19 30.30 -34.53
C ASN A 3 -16.85 29.83 -33.96
N LYS A 4 -15.72 30.36 -34.44
CA LYS A 4 -14.37 29.96 -33.98
C LYS A 4 -14.24 29.98 -32.45
N ARG A 5 -14.94 30.91 -31.78
CA ARG A 5 -14.99 30.99 -30.31
C ARG A 5 -15.64 29.76 -29.67
N VAL A 6 -16.71 29.23 -30.25
CA VAL A 6 -17.40 28.02 -29.76
C VAL A 6 -16.50 26.79 -29.92
N ILE A 7 -15.80 26.67 -31.05
CA ILE A 7 -14.86 25.55 -31.29
C ILE A 7 -13.72 25.58 -30.27
N VAL A 8 -13.14 26.75 -30.02
CA VAL A 8 -12.06 26.92 -29.02
C VAL A 8 -12.55 26.58 -27.62
N SER A 9 -13.74 27.06 -27.22
CA SER A 9 -14.31 26.75 -25.90
C SER A 9 -14.56 25.26 -25.71
N VAL A 10 -15.12 24.57 -26.72
CA VAL A 10 -15.33 23.11 -26.66
C VAL A 10 -14.00 22.36 -26.56
N PHE A 11 -12.98 22.81 -27.28
CA PHE A 11 -11.65 22.20 -27.22
C PHE A 11 -10.99 22.34 -25.85
N ILE A 12 -11.07 23.54 -25.25
CA ILE A 12 -10.55 23.80 -23.89
C ILE A 12 -11.28 22.93 -22.86
N LEU A 13 -12.62 22.86 -22.93
CA LEU A 13 -13.42 21.99 -22.08
C LEU A 13 -13.02 20.52 -22.23
N GLY A 14 -12.78 20.06 -23.46
CA GLY A 14 -12.29 18.71 -23.74
C GLY A 14 -10.95 18.43 -23.06
N ILE A 15 -9.98 19.36 -23.15
CA ILE A 15 -8.67 19.22 -22.49
C ILE A 15 -8.81 19.16 -20.97
N ILE A 16 -9.64 20.02 -20.37
CA ILE A 16 -9.84 20.04 -18.92
C ILE A 16 -10.46 18.72 -18.45
N LEU A 17 -11.46 18.19 -19.17
CA LEU A 17 -12.09 16.92 -18.82
C LEU A 17 -11.12 15.75 -18.93
N ILE A 18 -10.33 15.68 -20.01
CA ILE A 18 -9.32 14.63 -20.19
C ILE A 18 -8.24 14.74 -19.12
N GLY A 19 -7.72 15.95 -18.87
CA GLY A 19 -6.72 16.19 -17.84
C GLY A 19 -7.21 15.80 -16.44
N GLY A 20 -8.44 16.18 -16.11
CA GLY A 20 -9.09 15.78 -14.85
C GLY A 20 -9.25 14.27 -14.70
N LEU A 21 -9.67 13.58 -15.77
CA LEU A 21 -9.80 12.11 -15.77
C LEU A 21 -8.43 11.43 -15.59
N VAL A 22 -7.42 11.84 -16.35
CA VAL A 22 -6.06 11.28 -16.26
C VAL A 22 -5.49 11.47 -14.85
N LEU A 23 -5.62 12.67 -14.29
CA LEU A 23 -5.18 12.96 -12.93
C LEU A 23 -5.96 12.13 -11.90
N GLY A 24 -7.29 12.05 -12.03
CA GLY A 24 -8.13 11.26 -11.13
C GLY A 24 -7.75 9.77 -11.13
N LEU A 25 -7.50 9.19 -12.30
CA LEU A 25 -7.02 7.81 -12.42
C LEU A 25 -5.62 7.64 -11.82
N ALA A 26 -4.70 8.56 -12.10
CA ALA A 26 -3.35 8.50 -11.55
C ALA A 26 -3.34 8.54 -10.01
N LEU A 27 -4.14 9.43 -9.42
CA LEU A 27 -4.31 9.52 -7.97
C LEU A 27 -4.95 8.25 -7.40
N HIS A 28 -5.98 7.71 -8.07
CA HIS A 28 -6.61 6.47 -7.65
C HIS A 28 -5.61 5.30 -7.61
N TYR A 29 -4.82 5.11 -8.67
CA TYR A 29 -3.78 4.07 -8.71
C TYR A 29 -2.70 4.26 -7.64
N TYR A 30 -2.35 5.51 -7.35
CA TYR A 30 -1.32 5.82 -6.35
C TYR A 30 -1.78 5.53 -4.91
N PHE A 31 -3.03 5.87 -4.57
CA PHE A 31 -3.55 5.74 -3.21
C PHE A 31 -4.27 4.42 -2.93
N ALA A 32 -4.78 3.72 -3.94
CA ALA A 32 -5.46 2.44 -3.76
C ALA A 32 -4.63 1.38 -3.00
N PRO A 33 -3.30 1.26 -3.16
CA PRO A 33 -2.46 0.34 -2.36
C PRO A 33 -2.34 0.74 -0.88
N LEU A 34 -2.59 2.00 -0.56
CA LEU A 34 -2.31 2.62 0.75
C LEU A 34 -3.57 2.83 1.59
N LYS A 35 -4.68 2.17 1.21
CA LYS A 35 -5.91 2.20 2.00
C LYS A 35 -5.68 1.59 3.39
N HIS A 36 -6.18 2.28 4.40
CA HIS A 36 -6.12 1.94 5.82
C HIS A 36 -7.43 2.40 6.50
N GLU A 37 -7.68 1.93 7.71
CA GLU A 37 -8.87 2.19 8.53
C GLU A 37 -8.52 2.81 9.89
N THR A 38 -7.29 2.68 10.36
CA THR A 38 -6.83 3.22 11.64
C THR A 38 -6.10 4.55 11.50
N PRO A 39 -6.19 5.44 12.51
CA PRO A 39 -5.41 6.69 12.53
C PRO A 39 -3.90 6.47 12.55
N ARG A 40 -3.49 5.31 13.06
CA ARG A 40 -2.10 4.87 13.19
C ARG A 40 -1.77 3.83 12.12
N TRP A 41 -0.95 4.19 11.14
CA TRP A 41 -0.59 3.32 10.02
C TRP A 41 0.76 3.70 9.40
N ALA A 42 1.40 2.74 8.75
CA ALA A 42 2.69 2.90 8.10
C ALA A 42 2.63 2.45 6.64
N VAL A 43 3.52 2.99 5.79
CA VAL A 43 3.75 2.47 4.45
C VAL A 43 4.99 1.61 4.46
N ILE A 44 4.86 0.33 4.11
CA ILE A 44 6.01 -0.54 3.89
C ILE A 44 6.24 -0.74 2.40
N LYS A 45 7.50 -0.94 2.03
CA LYS A 45 7.95 -1.20 0.67
C LYS A 45 8.81 -2.45 0.63
N ASP A 46 8.41 -3.45 -0.14
CA ASP A 46 9.12 -4.72 -0.24
C ASP A 46 10.42 -4.61 -1.08
N THR A 47 11.03 -5.74 -1.42
CA THR A 47 12.24 -5.80 -2.26
C THR A 47 11.99 -5.46 -3.73
N ASN A 48 10.76 -5.60 -4.22
CA ASN A 48 10.36 -5.26 -5.58
C ASN A 48 9.98 -3.79 -5.74
N GLY A 49 9.89 -3.04 -4.64
CA GLY A 49 9.48 -1.63 -4.65
C GLY A 49 7.96 -1.45 -4.53
N ASP A 50 7.23 -2.55 -4.37
CA ASP A 50 5.79 -2.56 -4.15
C ASP A 50 5.46 -2.02 -2.75
N LYS A 51 4.40 -1.22 -2.64
CA LYS A 51 4.02 -0.54 -1.40
C LYS A 51 2.65 -0.97 -0.91
N ILE A 52 2.50 -1.15 0.39
CA ILE A 52 1.22 -1.41 1.05
C ILE A 52 1.15 -0.64 2.38
N ALA A 53 -0.06 -0.26 2.79
CA ALA A 53 -0.29 0.22 4.14
C ALA A 53 -0.34 -0.96 5.14
N VAL A 54 0.27 -0.77 6.31
CA VAL A 54 0.16 -1.67 7.46
C VAL A 54 -0.30 -0.89 8.68
N GLU A 55 -1.05 -1.56 9.53
CA GLU A 55 -1.69 -0.99 10.70
C GLU A 55 -1.36 -1.90 11.89
N THR A 56 -1.26 -1.33 13.09
CA THR A 56 -1.10 -2.14 14.31
C THR A 56 -1.64 -1.38 15.53
N PRO A 57 -2.42 -2.03 16.39
CA PRO A 57 -2.78 -1.47 17.69
C PRO A 57 -1.70 -1.71 18.75
N ASN A 58 -0.66 -2.50 18.44
CA ASN A 58 0.38 -2.85 19.40
C ASN A 58 1.50 -1.80 19.41
N ASP A 59 1.67 -1.12 20.54
CA ASP A 59 2.66 -0.05 20.74
C ASP A 59 4.10 -0.52 20.54
N ILE A 60 4.44 -1.76 20.91
CA ILE A 60 5.79 -2.31 20.72
C ILE A 60 6.09 -2.48 19.24
N VAL A 61 5.13 -3.03 18.48
CA VAL A 61 5.27 -3.19 17.02
C VAL A 61 5.32 -1.82 16.35
N TRP A 62 4.53 -0.86 16.84
CA TRP A 62 4.57 0.51 16.35
C TRP A 62 5.94 1.17 16.55
N GLU A 63 6.51 1.06 17.75
CA GLU A 63 7.84 1.57 18.04
C GLU A 63 8.90 0.95 17.13
N GLN A 64 8.82 -0.36 16.87
CA GLN A 64 9.71 -1.04 15.91
C GLN A 64 9.57 -0.48 14.49
N LEU A 65 8.35 -0.23 14.01
CA LEU A 65 8.13 0.38 12.70
C LEU A 65 8.69 1.82 12.64
N THR A 66 8.54 2.60 13.70
CA THR A 66 9.10 3.96 13.79
C THR A 66 10.63 3.93 13.77
N GLN A 67 11.26 3.04 14.54
CA GLN A 67 12.72 2.88 14.52
C GLN A 67 13.22 2.47 13.12
N LEU A 68 12.50 1.56 12.45
CA LEU A 68 12.80 1.15 11.07
C LEU A 68 12.70 2.30 10.07
N PHE A 69 11.73 3.20 10.26
CA PHE A 69 11.58 4.39 9.43
C PHE A 69 12.75 5.35 9.64
N GLU A 70 13.12 5.64 10.90
CA GLU A 70 14.20 6.56 11.25
C GLU A 70 15.57 6.07 10.77
N ASN A 71 15.84 4.77 10.89
CA ASN A 71 17.13 4.19 10.50
C ASN A 71 17.19 3.74 9.03
N GLY A 72 16.05 3.71 8.32
CA GLY A 72 15.96 3.31 6.92
C GLY A 72 16.30 1.84 6.64
N SER A 73 16.36 0.99 7.68
CA SER A 73 16.74 -0.42 7.56
C SER A 73 15.59 -1.29 7.05
N ARG A 74 15.91 -2.53 6.66
CA ARG A 74 14.94 -3.53 6.21
C ARG A 74 14.80 -4.63 7.26
N MET A 75 13.57 -5.02 7.53
CA MET A 75 13.22 -6.18 8.36
C MET A 75 12.09 -6.96 7.72
N PHE A 76 11.86 -8.19 8.17
CA PHE A 76 10.65 -8.90 7.78
C PHE A 76 9.45 -8.31 8.52
N ILE A 77 8.50 -7.77 7.76
CA ILE A 77 7.24 -7.24 8.27
C ILE A 77 6.12 -8.09 7.70
N GLY A 78 5.28 -8.62 8.58
CA GLY A 78 4.28 -9.61 8.19
C GLY A 78 3.16 -9.79 9.21
N SER A 79 2.15 -10.51 8.79
CA SER A 79 0.97 -10.88 9.58
C SER A 79 0.24 -12.02 8.88
N LEU A 80 -0.86 -12.46 9.49
CA LEU A 80 -1.91 -13.19 8.77
C LEU A 80 -2.43 -12.34 7.61
N VAL A 81 -2.53 -12.92 6.43
CA VAL A 81 -3.09 -12.26 5.25
C VAL A 81 -4.61 -12.39 5.29
N GLU A 82 -5.30 -11.27 5.11
CA GLU A 82 -6.76 -11.25 5.01
C GLU A 82 -7.24 -10.46 3.81
N ARG A 83 -8.41 -10.83 3.28
CA ARG A 83 -9.00 -10.17 2.11
C ARG A 83 -9.31 -8.72 2.45
N TYR A 84 -8.90 -7.81 1.58
CA TYR A 84 -9.07 -6.38 1.81
C TYR A 84 -9.38 -5.65 0.51
N ASN A 85 -10.26 -4.65 0.59
CA ASN A 85 -10.67 -3.89 -0.59
C ASN A 85 -9.68 -2.76 -0.88
N ASN A 86 -8.47 -3.12 -1.32
CA ASN A 86 -7.40 -2.27 -1.84
C ASN A 86 -6.91 -2.84 -3.19
N SER A 87 -5.94 -2.20 -3.85
CA SER A 87 -5.42 -2.69 -5.15
C SER A 87 -4.62 -4.01 -5.07
N TRP A 88 -4.24 -4.42 -3.86
CA TRP A 88 -3.60 -5.71 -3.60
C TRP A 88 -4.62 -6.86 -3.47
N GLY A 89 -5.85 -6.55 -3.08
CA GLY A 89 -6.87 -7.54 -2.72
C GLY A 89 -6.70 -8.13 -1.31
N PHE A 90 -5.69 -7.67 -0.57
CA PHE A 90 -5.37 -8.14 0.77
C PHE A 90 -4.74 -7.06 1.64
N ARG A 91 -4.76 -7.27 2.95
CA ARG A 91 -3.92 -6.56 3.92
C ARG A 91 -3.28 -7.54 4.90
N PHE A 92 -2.23 -7.09 5.56
CA PHE A 92 -1.72 -7.75 6.76
C PHE A 92 -2.67 -7.44 7.92
N ARG A 93 -3.18 -8.48 8.60
CA ARG A 93 -4.12 -8.32 9.71
C ARG A 93 -3.49 -7.45 10.80
N PRO A 94 -4.12 -6.31 11.18
CA PRO A 94 -3.48 -5.37 12.11
C PRO A 94 -3.17 -5.96 13.49
N ALA A 95 -4.08 -6.80 14.01
CA ALA A 95 -3.96 -7.42 15.33
C ALA A 95 -2.77 -8.39 15.46
N ASN A 96 -2.19 -8.86 14.35
CA ASN A 96 -1.12 -9.85 14.33
C ASN A 96 0.14 -9.34 13.62
N LEU A 97 0.22 -8.04 13.32
CA LEU A 97 1.39 -7.47 12.66
C LEU A 97 2.64 -7.71 13.52
N THR A 98 3.69 -8.20 12.87
CA THR A 98 4.95 -8.57 13.51
C THR A 98 6.12 -8.05 12.69
N VAL A 99 7.16 -7.58 13.38
CA VAL A 99 8.47 -7.25 12.82
C VAL A 99 9.48 -8.29 13.31
N ALA A 100 10.23 -8.89 12.40
CA ALA A 100 11.17 -9.95 12.72
C ALA A 100 12.49 -9.81 11.94
N PRO A 101 13.65 -10.15 12.55
CA PRO A 101 14.93 -10.18 11.84
C PRO A 101 15.09 -11.40 10.93
N ILE A 102 14.49 -12.54 11.31
CA ILE A 102 14.53 -13.81 10.58
C ILE A 102 13.15 -14.44 10.66
N THR A 103 12.74 -15.11 9.58
CA THR A 103 11.47 -15.84 9.49
C THR A 103 11.70 -17.18 8.80
N ALA A 104 10.76 -18.12 8.96
CA ALA A 104 10.81 -19.38 8.21
C ALA A 104 10.70 -19.09 6.70
N GLU A 105 11.57 -19.68 5.88
CA GLU A 105 11.66 -19.39 4.44
C GLU A 105 10.31 -19.55 3.72
N GLY A 106 9.51 -20.55 4.11
CA GLY A 106 8.19 -20.81 3.52
C GLY A 106 7.13 -19.72 3.80
N LEU A 107 7.40 -18.78 4.71
CA LEU A 107 6.50 -17.66 5.02
C LEU A 107 6.96 -16.35 4.37
N GLN A 108 8.11 -16.35 3.68
CA GLN A 108 8.66 -15.17 3.04
C GLN A 108 8.09 -15.03 1.62
N ALA A 109 7.57 -13.86 1.29
CA ALA A 109 7.02 -13.55 -0.02
C ALA A 109 7.14 -12.06 -0.36
N THR A 110 7.04 -11.72 -1.64
CA THR A 110 6.83 -10.35 -2.09
C THR A 110 5.33 -10.04 -2.11
N LEU A 111 4.96 -8.76 -2.08
CA LEU A 111 3.55 -8.35 -2.14
C LEU A 111 2.88 -8.84 -3.43
N GLN A 112 3.61 -8.76 -4.54
CA GLN A 112 3.15 -9.27 -5.83
C GLN A 112 2.94 -10.79 -5.82
N TYR A 113 3.83 -11.56 -5.17
CA TYR A 113 3.67 -13.01 -5.06
C TYR A 113 2.45 -13.38 -4.21
N ILE A 114 2.22 -12.66 -3.11
CA ILE A 114 1.02 -12.83 -2.27
C ILE A 114 -0.24 -12.57 -3.10
N LYS A 115 -0.30 -11.44 -3.81
CA LYS A 115 -1.43 -11.07 -4.67
C LYS A 115 -1.72 -12.12 -5.75
N ASN A 116 -0.68 -12.61 -6.42
CA ASN A 116 -0.83 -13.58 -7.51
C ASN A 116 -1.28 -14.95 -7.01
N ASN A 117 -1.07 -15.25 -5.72
CA ASN A 117 -1.42 -16.52 -5.10
C ASN A 117 -2.34 -16.30 -3.88
N LEU A 118 -3.24 -15.33 -3.95
CA LEU A 118 -3.97 -14.84 -2.78
C LEU A 118 -4.72 -15.95 -2.04
N ASP A 119 -5.37 -16.86 -2.76
CA ASP A 119 -6.14 -17.94 -2.14
C ASP A 119 -5.28 -18.91 -1.30
N TYR A 120 -3.99 -19.07 -1.63
CA TYR A 120 -3.04 -19.82 -0.81
C TYR A 120 -2.68 -19.08 0.48
N TRP A 121 -2.52 -17.76 0.39
CA TRP A 121 -2.06 -16.96 1.53
C TRP A 121 -3.19 -16.54 2.48
N LEU A 122 -4.45 -16.54 2.04
CA LEU A 122 -5.57 -16.12 2.89
C LEU A 122 -5.67 -16.97 4.16
N GLY A 123 -5.54 -16.32 5.32
CA GLY A 123 -5.53 -16.98 6.62
C GLY A 123 -4.16 -17.55 7.03
N GLU A 124 -3.15 -17.47 6.16
CA GLU A 124 -1.77 -17.88 6.42
C GLU A 124 -0.89 -16.69 6.78
N TRP A 125 0.23 -16.97 7.45
CA TRP A 125 1.25 -15.97 7.73
C TRP A 125 2.08 -15.67 6.48
N ALA A 126 2.27 -14.39 6.19
CA ALA A 126 3.24 -13.96 5.19
C ALA A 126 4.09 -12.81 5.73
N TYR A 127 5.36 -12.83 5.37
CA TYR A 127 6.35 -11.81 5.70
C TYR A 127 6.99 -11.27 4.43
N THR A 128 7.15 -9.95 4.39
CA THR A 128 7.82 -9.24 3.31
C THR A 128 9.10 -8.62 3.86
N LEU A 129 10.23 -8.80 3.16
CA LEU A 129 11.45 -8.08 3.51
C LEU A 129 11.30 -6.62 3.10
N SER A 130 11.00 -5.77 4.07
CA SER A 130 10.42 -4.47 3.81
C SER A 130 11.18 -3.34 4.50
N GLN A 131 11.20 -2.19 3.82
CA GLN A 131 11.60 -0.90 4.38
C GLN A 131 10.33 -0.12 4.77
N VAL A 132 10.34 0.55 5.92
CA VAL A 132 9.26 1.50 6.28
C VAL A 132 9.54 2.83 5.59
N MET A 133 8.58 3.30 4.79
CA MET A 133 8.70 4.49 3.94
C MET A 133 8.00 5.72 4.52
N ALA A 134 6.99 5.52 5.36
CA ALA A 134 6.25 6.59 6.01
C ALA A 134 5.57 6.04 7.27
N ILE A 135 5.40 6.92 8.26
CA ILE A 135 4.71 6.69 9.52
C ILE A 135 3.65 7.78 9.67
N HIS A 136 2.44 7.39 10.03
CA HIS A 136 1.30 8.29 10.23
C HIS A 136 0.61 7.96 11.55
N GLU A 137 0.44 8.97 12.39
CA GLU A 137 -0.29 8.92 13.65
C GLU A 137 -0.99 10.26 13.84
N GLN A 138 -2.27 10.24 14.22
CA GLN A 138 -3.12 11.42 14.44
C GLN A 138 -3.64 11.44 15.87
#